data_AF-A0A6P5PJ36-F1
#
_entry.id   AF-A0A6P5PJ36-F1
#
_cell.length_a   1.000
_cell.length_b   1.000
_cell.length_c   1.000
_cell.angle_alpha   90.00
_cell.angle_beta   90.00
_cell.angle_gamma   90.00
#
_symmetry.space_group_name_H-M   'P 1'
#
loop_
_entity.id
_entity.type
_entity.pdbx_description
1 polymer ?
#
loop_
_entity_poly.entity_id
_entity_poly.type
_entity_poly.pdbx_seq_one_letter_code
_entity_poly.pdbx_strand_id
1 'polypeptide(L)'
;MLSNASCITNSLAPLTKVIPDNFDIMEGLRTTFHAITATPKTENGSSGKLWCDGHGTAQNIIPASYGAAKAAGKAIPELHKKLTGMVFHVPTTNVSIVDLTCHQEKASNYNDIKKVIKLASKGPLKDMLGYTEDQLISWYYNEYGYSNMVVDLMLYVASKE
;
A
#
# COMPACT_ATOMS: atom_id res chain seq x y z
N MET A 1 7.67 -21.23 8.00
CA MET A 1 8.12 -19.83 8.05
C MET A 1 7.15 -19.00 7.22
N LEU A 2 6.55 -17.97 7.81
CA LEU A 2 5.55 -17.10 7.17
C LEU A 2 6.09 -15.68 7.06
N SER A 3 5.57 -14.89 6.11
CA SER A 3 5.87 -13.46 5.94
C SER A 3 4.57 -12.68 5.88
N ASN A 4 4.48 -11.58 6.62
CA ASN A 4 3.31 -10.67 6.60
C ASN A 4 3.40 -9.60 5.49
N ALA A 5 4.20 -9.85 4.45
CA ALA A 5 4.49 -8.91 3.37
C ALA A 5 5.07 -7.56 3.87
N SER A 6 4.71 -6.44 3.24
CA SER A 6 5.17 -5.08 3.61
C SER A 6 3.99 -4.17 3.95
N CYS A 7 4.25 -3.04 4.61
CA CYS A 7 3.25 -2.01 4.90
C CYS A 7 2.51 -1.54 3.62
N ILE A 8 3.25 -1.34 2.53
CA ILE A 8 2.69 -0.94 1.23
C ILE A 8 1.79 -2.05 0.66
N THR A 9 2.24 -3.30 0.69
CA THR A 9 1.45 -4.43 0.18
C THR A 9 0.15 -4.56 0.96
N ASN A 10 0.18 -4.43 2.29
CA ASN A 10 -1.02 -4.50 3.11
C ASN A 10 -1.95 -3.30 2.91
N SER A 11 -1.42 -2.10 2.61
CA SER A 11 -2.26 -0.95 2.25
C SER A 11 -2.93 -1.12 0.89
N LEU A 12 -2.26 -1.75 -0.07
CA LEU A 12 -2.76 -1.94 -1.43
C LEU A 12 -3.71 -3.14 -1.55
N ALA A 13 -3.42 -4.23 -0.83
CA ALA A 13 -4.11 -5.51 -0.97
C ALA A 13 -5.64 -5.41 -0.82
N PRO A 14 -6.20 -4.73 0.20
CA PRO A 14 -7.65 -4.58 0.36
C PRO A 14 -8.31 -3.87 -0.83
N LEU A 15 -7.71 -2.77 -1.32
CA LEU A 15 -8.21 -2.05 -2.49
C LEU A 15 -8.16 -2.92 -3.74
N THR A 16 -7.07 -3.66 -3.91
CA THR A 16 -6.90 -4.60 -5.02
C THR A 16 -7.71 -5.88 -4.86
N LYS A 17 -8.40 -6.10 -3.74
CA LYS A 17 -9.44 -7.13 -3.66
C LYS A 17 -10.78 -6.57 -4.12
N VAL A 18 -11.17 -5.41 -3.60
CA VAL A 18 -12.49 -4.82 -3.85
C VAL A 18 -12.66 -4.37 -5.29
N ILE A 19 -11.67 -3.68 -5.88
CA ILE A 19 -11.82 -3.09 -7.22
C ILE A 19 -11.96 -4.17 -8.30
N PRO A 20 -11.07 -5.19 -8.39
CA PRO A 20 -11.21 -6.23 -9.42
C PRO A 20 -12.49 -7.03 -9.30
N ASP A 21 -12.91 -7.40 -8.08
CA ASP A 21 -14.16 -8.14 -7.85
C ASP A 21 -15.40 -7.44 -8.45
N ASN A 22 -15.37 -6.11 -8.55
CA ASN A 22 -16.51 -5.30 -8.99
C ASN A 22 -16.34 -4.75 -10.41
N PHE A 23 -15.12 -4.38 -10.80
CA PHE A 23 -14.87 -3.59 -12.02
C PHE A 23 -13.86 -4.19 -12.99
N ASP A 24 -13.18 -5.29 -12.61
CA ASP A 24 -12.08 -5.92 -13.35
C ASP A 24 -10.92 -4.95 -13.64
N ILE A 25 -9.73 -5.23 -13.09
CA ILE A 25 -8.52 -4.45 -13.41
C ILE A 25 -7.79 -5.12 -14.58
N MET A 26 -7.55 -4.36 -15.64
CA MET A 26 -6.75 -4.77 -16.79
C MET A 26 -5.26 -4.59 -16.50
N GLU A 27 -4.90 -3.37 -16.08
CA GLU A 27 -3.55 -2.97 -15.71
C GLU A 27 -3.61 -1.83 -14.70
N GLY A 28 -2.57 -1.70 -13.89
CA GLY A 28 -2.47 -0.61 -12.93
C GLY A 28 -1.04 -0.29 -12.51
N LEU A 29 -0.83 0.99 -12.27
CA LEU A 29 0.42 1.54 -11.78
C LEU A 29 0.18 2.17 -10.42
N ARG A 30 1.01 1.77 -9.46
CA ARG A 30 0.94 2.27 -8.09
C ARG A 30 2.13 3.16 -7.79
N THR A 31 1.85 4.35 -7.27
CA THR A 31 2.84 5.22 -6.67
C THR A 31 2.60 5.28 -5.17
N THR A 32 3.65 5.23 -4.36
CA THR A 32 3.49 5.46 -2.92
C THR A 32 4.36 6.61 -2.48
N PHE A 33 3.75 7.61 -1.86
CA PHE A 33 4.46 8.63 -1.11
C PHE A 33 4.64 8.08 0.30
N HIS A 34 5.85 7.66 0.61
CA HIS A 34 6.17 6.91 1.82
C HIS A 34 6.95 7.81 2.79
N ALA A 35 6.58 7.78 4.06
CA ALA A 35 7.36 8.40 5.13
C ALA A 35 8.82 7.91 5.14
N ILE A 36 9.72 8.70 5.70
CA ILE A 36 11.07 8.20 5.97
C ILE A 36 11.01 7.09 7.03
N THR A 37 12.00 6.19 7.00
CA THR A 37 12.14 5.06 7.94
C THR A 37 13.52 5.15 8.62
N ALA A 38 13.98 4.07 9.26
CA ALA A 38 15.28 4.03 9.93
C ALA A 38 16.50 3.87 8.98
N THR A 39 16.32 3.38 7.76
CA THR A 39 17.39 3.18 6.76
C THR A 39 17.92 4.48 6.12
N PRO A 40 17.04 5.45 5.76
CA PRO A 40 17.37 6.81 5.38
C PRO A 40 18.53 7.51 6.10
N LYS A 41 19.24 8.38 5.38
CA LYS A 41 20.28 9.25 5.93
C LYS A 41 19.74 10.62 6.33
N THR A 42 20.30 11.19 7.39
CA THR A 42 20.00 12.57 7.83
C THR A 42 20.60 13.61 6.88
N GLU A 43 21.84 13.35 6.44
CA GLU A 43 22.60 14.14 5.48
C GLU A 43 23.06 13.23 4.32
N ASN A 44 23.60 13.82 3.25
CA ASN A 44 24.14 13.04 2.14
C ASN A 44 25.25 12.08 2.60
N GLY A 45 25.14 10.80 2.26
CA GLY A 45 26.09 9.75 2.64
C GLY A 45 26.00 8.50 1.75
N SER A 46 26.83 7.51 2.04
CA SER A 46 26.88 6.28 1.25
C SER A 46 25.67 5.36 1.52
N SER A 47 25.05 4.85 0.46
CA SER A 47 23.94 3.87 0.52
C SER A 47 24.17 2.64 -0.40
N GLY A 48 25.43 2.34 -0.71
CA GLY A 48 25.81 1.20 -1.54
C GLY A 48 25.14 1.24 -2.93
N LYS A 49 24.38 0.20 -3.27
CA LYS A 49 23.69 0.09 -4.57
C LYS A 49 22.47 1.00 -4.70
N LEU A 50 21.88 1.45 -3.58
CA LEU A 50 20.70 2.31 -3.54
C LEU A 50 21.13 3.77 -3.40
N TRP A 51 21.82 4.28 -4.41
CA TRP A 51 22.47 5.59 -4.39
C TRP A 51 21.52 6.74 -4.04
N CYS A 52 20.28 6.72 -4.55
CA CYS A 52 19.25 7.71 -4.23
C CYS A 52 18.98 7.80 -2.72
N ASP A 53 18.96 6.67 -2.01
CA ASP A 53 18.67 6.60 -0.57
C ASP A 53 19.84 7.14 0.28
N GLY A 54 20.96 7.46 -0.34
CA GLY A 54 22.09 8.13 0.29
C GLY A 54 21.87 9.62 0.50
N HIS A 55 20.88 10.23 -0.15
CA HIS A 55 20.59 11.66 0.02
C HIS A 55 19.91 11.97 1.36
N GLY A 56 20.12 13.18 1.88
CA GLY A 56 19.49 13.65 3.11
C GLY A 56 17.96 13.63 3.01
N THR A 57 17.31 12.76 3.78
CA THR A 57 15.91 12.37 3.54
C THR A 57 14.88 13.37 4.06
N ALA A 58 15.26 14.22 5.02
CA ALA A 58 14.43 15.34 5.47
C ALA A 58 14.40 16.51 4.46
N GLN A 59 15.29 16.48 3.46
CA GLN A 59 15.53 17.60 2.53
C GLN A 59 15.10 17.28 1.09
N ASN A 60 14.80 16.02 0.79
CA ASN A 60 14.61 15.54 -0.58
C ASN A 60 13.34 14.69 -0.74
N ILE A 61 12.81 14.69 -1.98
CA ILE A 61 11.88 13.66 -2.44
C ILE A 61 12.71 12.60 -3.16
N ILE A 62 12.76 11.38 -2.62
CA ILE A 62 13.70 10.35 -3.07
C ILE A 62 12.95 9.21 -3.78
N PRO A 63 13.13 9.03 -5.11
CA PRO A 63 12.53 7.91 -5.82
C PRO A 63 13.23 6.60 -5.45
N ALA A 64 12.42 5.56 -5.22
CA ALA A 64 12.86 4.21 -4.94
C ALA A 64 12.04 3.19 -5.72
N SER A 65 12.70 2.10 -6.14
CA SER A 65 12.02 0.95 -6.74
C SER A 65 11.55 -0.01 -5.64
N TYR A 66 10.31 -0.48 -5.71
CA TYR A 66 9.75 -1.33 -4.66
C TYR A 66 8.82 -2.41 -5.19
N GLY A 67 9.11 -3.67 -4.81
CA GLY A 67 8.40 -4.86 -5.29
C GLY A 67 7.00 -5.08 -4.73
N ALA A 68 6.44 -4.16 -3.93
CA ALA A 68 5.17 -4.37 -3.22
C ALA A 68 3.96 -4.56 -4.14
N ALA A 69 3.92 -3.91 -5.31
CA ALA A 69 2.85 -4.10 -6.29
C ALA A 69 2.91 -5.50 -6.91
N LYS A 70 4.13 -5.97 -7.24
CA LYS A 70 4.38 -7.35 -7.69
C LYS A 70 4.04 -8.37 -6.61
N ALA A 71 4.26 -8.02 -5.33
CA ALA A 71 3.90 -8.88 -4.19
C ALA A 71 2.38 -8.97 -3.99
N ALA A 72 1.62 -7.89 -4.24
CA ALA A 72 0.16 -7.95 -4.23
C ALA A 72 -0.37 -8.97 -5.25
N GLY A 73 0.20 -9.03 -6.46
CA GLY A 73 -0.11 -10.06 -7.46
C GLY A 73 0.34 -11.49 -7.10
N LYS A 74 1.10 -11.70 -6.01
CA LYS A 74 1.34 -13.03 -5.44
C LYS A 74 0.24 -13.42 -4.45
N ALA A 75 -0.28 -12.45 -3.68
CA ALA A 75 -1.37 -12.66 -2.73
C ALA A 75 -2.73 -12.79 -3.44
N ILE A 76 -2.91 -12.10 -4.57
CA ILE A 76 -4.12 -12.13 -5.40
C ILE A 76 -3.72 -12.61 -6.81
N PRO A 77 -3.85 -13.91 -7.12
CA PRO A 77 -3.37 -14.50 -8.37
C PRO A 77 -3.93 -13.84 -9.64
N GLU A 78 -5.17 -13.35 -9.59
CA GLU A 78 -5.86 -12.68 -10.70
C GLU A 78 -5.18 -11.35 -11.12
N LEU A 79 -4.37 -10.78 -10.23
CA LEU A 79 -3.60 -9.56 -10.46
C LEU A 79 -2.14 -9.80 -10.80
N HIS A 80 -1.75 -11.06 -10.96
CA HIS A 80 -0.39 -11.41 -11.32
C HIS A 80 -0.02 -10.75 -12.67
N LYS A 81 1.10 -10.02 -12.68
CA LYS A 81 1.59 -9.20 -13.81
C LYS A 81 0.71 -8.01 -14.24
N LYS A 82 -0.43 -7.76 -13.59
CA LYS A 82 -1.30 -6.61 -13.91
C LYS A 82 -0.90 -5.34 -13.17
N LEU A 83 -0.26 -5.48 -12.00
CA LEU A 83 0.12 -4.36 -11.15
C LEU A 83 1.65 -4.23 -11.01
N THR A 84 2.15 -3.02 -11.21
CA THR A 84 3.52 -2.62 -10.88
C THR A 84 3.52 -1.26 -10.19
N GLY A 85 4.68 -0.78 -9.75
CA GLY A 85 4.73 0.51 -9.08
C GLY A 85 6.09 0.98 -8.60
N MET A 86 6.09 2.19 -8.06
CA MET A 86 7.25 2.88 -7.52
C MET A 86 6.93 3.55 -6.19
N VAL A 87 7.97 4.05 -5.51
CA VAL A 87 7.86 4.74 -4.23
C VAL A 87 8.64 6.04 -4.30
N PHE A 88 8.12 7.08 -3.65
CA PHE A 88 8.84 8.30 -3.33
C PHE A 88 8.90 8.42 -1.81
N HIS A 89 10.11 8.46 -1.26
CA HIS A 89 10.29 8.84 0.14
C HIS A 89 10.14 10.35 0.25
N VAL A 90 9.26 10.79 1.15
CA VAL A 90 8.96 12.21 1.40
C VAL A 90 9.30 12.59 2.85
N PRO A 91 9.59 13.87 3.15
CA PRO A 91 10.00 14.34 4.48
C PRO A 91 8.90 14.32 5.55
N THR A 92 8.29 13.16 5.79
CA THR A 92 7.34 12.91 6.88
C THR A 92 7.84 11.78 7.78
N THR A 93 7.67 11.94 9.09
CA THR A 93 8.19 10.98 10.09
C THR A 93 7.38 9.70 10.17
N ASN A 94 6.10 9.74 9.78
CA ASN A 94 5.22 8.58 9.70
C ASN A 94 4.02 8.92 8.81
N VAL A 95 3.21 7.90 8.54
CA VAL A 95 2.05 7.93 7.64
C VAL A 95 2.46 8.09 6.18
N SER A 96 1.85 7.26 5.36
CA SER A 96 2.14 7.16 3.94
C SER A 96 0.84 7.16 3.12
N ILE A 97 0.94 7.33 1.80
CA ILE A 97 -0.21 7.36 0.89
C ILE A 97 0.08 6.45 -0.30
N VAL A 98 -0.90 5.62 -0.66
CA VAL A 98 -0.92 4.84 -1.90
C VAL A 98 -1.79 5.57 -2.92
N ASP A 99 -1.21 5.88 -4.07
CA ASP A 99 -1.90 6.32 -5.27
C ASP A 99 -1.95 5.14 -6.25
N LEU A 100 -3.16 4.69 -6.59
CA LEU A 100 -3.39 3.61 -7.54
C LEU A 100 -4.11 4.18 -8.75
N THR A 101 -3.40 4.23 -9.88
CA THR A 101 -4.00 4.46 -11.18
C THR A 101 -4.22 3.13 -11.86
N CYS A 102 -5.45 2.82 -12.26
CA CYS A 102 -5.77 1.57 -12.93
C CYS A 102 -6.75 1.77 -14.09
N HIS A 103 -6.58 0.95 -15.12
CA HIS A 103 -7.55 0.80 -16.19
C HIS A 103 -8.51 -0.32 -15.85
N GLN A 104 -9.79 0.03 -15.78
CA GLN A 104 -10.89 -0.89 -15.50
C GLN A 104 -11.52 -1.38 -16.81
N GLU A 105 -11.90 -2.66 -16.87
CA GLU A 105 -12.62 -3.20 -18.04
C GLU A 105 -14.09 -2.78 -18.03
N LYS A 106 -14.73 -2.85 -16.85
CA LYS A 106 -16.11 -2.39 -16.67
C LYS A 106 -16.14 -0.90 -16.40
N ALA A 107 -16.89 -0.18 -17.22
CA ALA A 107 -17.14 1.24 -17.01
C ALA A 107 -17.81 1.46 -15.65
N SER A 108 -17.25 2.36 -14.85
CA SER A 108 -17.79 2.74 -13.55
C SER A 108 -17.72 4.25 -13.38
N ASN A 109 -18.66 4.82 -12.62
CA ASN A 109 -18.54 6.20 -12.16
C ASN A 109 -17.86 6.23 -10.79
N TYR A 110 -17.29 7.38 -10.44
CA TYR A 110 -16.58 7.53 -9.17
C TYR A 110 -17.47 7.28 -7.95
N ASN A 111 -18.76 7.61 -8.03
CA ASN A 111 -19.70 7.35 -6.93
C ASN A 111 -19.93 5.84 -6.70
N ASP A 112 -19.92 5.04 -7.75
CA ASP A 112 -20.05 3.58 -7.64
C ASP A 112 -18.79 2.96 -7.06
N ILE A 113 -17.61 3.46 -7.45
CA ILE A 113 -16.34 3.09 -6.81
C ILE A 113 -16.39 3.41 -5.30
N LYS A 114 -16.81 4.63 -4.93
CA LYS A 114 -16.97 5.02 -3.52
C LYS A 114 -17.93 4.10 -2.78
N LYS A 115 -19.08 3.76 -3.37
CA LYS A 115 -20.08 2.87 -2.74
C LYS A 115 -19.51 1.49 -2.45
N VAL A 116 -18.81 0.85 -3.40
CA VAL A 116 -18.28 -0.51 -3.18
C VAL A 116 -17.18 -0.52 -2.12
N ILE A 117 -16.31 0.50 -2.09
CA ILE A 117 -15.27 0.65 -1.05
C ILE A 117 -15.93 0.89 0.33
N LYS A 118 -16.96 1.74 0.39
CA LYS A 118 -17.72 2.01 1.62
C LYS A 118 -18.48 0.78 2.12
N LEU A 119 -18.98 -0.07 1.23
CA LEU A 119 -19.61 -1.34 1.60
C LEU A 119 -18.56 -2.34 2.11
N ALA A 120 -17.44 -2.48 1.42
CA ALA A 120 -16.36 -3.39 1.82
C ALA A 120 -15.76 -3.04 3.19
N SER A 121 -15.53 -1.75 3.46
CA SER A 121 -15.01 -1.25 4.75
C SER A 121 -15.96 -1.49 5.93
N LYS A 122 -17.27 -1.63 5.67
CA LYS A 122 -18.26 -1.96 6.71
C LYS A 122 -18.57 -3.45 6.81
N GLY A 123 -18.12 -4.25 5.85
CA GLY A 123 -18.45 -5.66 5.71
C GLY A 123 -17.21 -6.55 5.88
N PRO A 124 -16.81 -7.31 4.85
CA PRO A 124 -15.78 -8.35 4.97
C PRO A 124 -14.38 -7.82 5.25
N LEU A 125 -14.12 -6.54 4.97
CA LEU A 125 -12.83 -5.89 5.22
C LEU A 125 -12.91 -4.87 6.35
N LYS A 126 -13.91 -5.00 7.23
CA LYS A 126 -14.00 -4.22 8.45
C LYS A 126 -12.70 -4.37 9.24
N ASP A 127 -12.23 -3.26 9.80
CA ASP A 127 -10.97 -3.13 10.57
C ASP A 127 -9.68 -3.25 9.74
N MET A 128 -9.75 -3.71 8.48
CA MET A 128 -8.61 -3.73 7.53
C MET A 128 -8.66 -2.61 6.48
N LEU A 129 -9.86 -2.23 6.04
CA LEU A 129 -10.10 -1.18 5.05
C LEU A 129 -10.97 -0.07 5.66
N GLY A 130 -10.42 1.14 5.73
CA GLY A 130 -11.16 2.34 6.11
C GLY A 130 -11.80 3.06 4.92
N TYR A 131 -12.86 3.82 5.18
CA TYR A 131 -13.48 4.73 4.21
C TYR A 131 -13.87 6.04 4.92
N THR A 132 -13.51 7.18 4.32
CA THR A 132 -13.94 8.50 4.78
C THR A 132 -14.14 9.44 3.58
N GLU A 133 -14.98 10.45 3.77
CA GLU A 133 -15.18 11.59 2.85
C GLU A 133 -14.75 12.92 3.51
N ASP A 134 -14.12 12.84 4.69
CA ASP A 134 -13.62 14.00 5.42
C ASP A 134 -12.34 14.54 4.76
N GLN A 135 -12.04 15.81 5.01
CA GLN A 135 -10.80 16.43 4.53
C GLN A 135 -9.63 16.02 5.43
N LEU A 136 -8.91 14.97 5.02
CA LEU A 136 -7.72 14.48 5.72
C LEU A 136 -6.42 14.92 5.04
N ILE A 137 -5.33 14.86 5.80
CA ILE A 137 -3.98 15.24 5.37
C ILE A 137 -3.06 14.04 5.08
N SER A 138 -3.38 12.84 5.56
CA SER A 138 -2.60 11.60 5.39
C SER A 138 -3.48 10.36 5.69
N TRP A 139 -3.07 9.15 5.26
CA TRP A 139 -3.99 8.00 5.20
C TRP A 139 -3.58 6.76 6.01
N TYR A 140 -2.46 6.09 5.70
CA TYR A 140 -2.12 4.83 6.37
C TYR A 140 -0.86 4.92 7.23
N TYR A 141 -1.00 4.50 8.48
CA TYR A 141 0.12 4.38 9.42
C TYR A 141 0.96 3.16 9.04
N ASN A 142 2.07 3.39 8.34
CA ASN A 142 2.99 2.34 7.91
C ASN A 142 3.59 1.55 9.09
N GLU A 143 3.64 2.14 10.29
CA GLU A 143 4.07 1.46 11.51
C GLU A 143 2.90 0.85 12.28
N TYR A 144 1.93 1.66 12.72
CA TYR A 144 0.87 1.22 13.62
C TYR A 144 -0.08 0.21 12.96
N GLY A 145 -0.59 0.53 11.76
CA GLY A 145 -1.50 -0.38 11.05
C GLY A 145 -0.83 -1.71 10.73
N TYR A 146 0.40 -1.66 10.23
CA TYR A 146 1.18 -2.87 9.92
C TYR A 146 1.47 -3.72 11.16
N SER A 147 1.81 -3.09 12.30
CA SER A 147 2.09 -3.81 13.55
C SER A 147 0.85 -4.54 14.07
N ASN A 148 -0.34 -3.92 13.99
CA ASN A 148 -1.58 -4.61 14.35
C ASN A 148 -1.86 -5.81 13.44
N MET A 149 -1.66 -5.69 12.13
CA MET A 149 -1.82 -6.82 11.20
C MET A 149 -0.86 -7.99 11.47
N VAL A 150 0.33 -7.74 12.02
CA VAL A 150 1.22 -8.83 12.46
C VAL A 150 0.60 -9.60 13.62
N VAL A 151 0.02 -8.90 14.60
CA VAL A 151 -0.69 -9.52 15.73
C VAL A 151 -1.89 -10.31 15.22
N ASP A 152 -2.68 -9.73 14.32
CA ASP A 152 -3.85 -10.39 13.73
C ASP A 152 -3.47 -11.68 12.99
N LEU A 153 -2.37 -11.66 12.23
CA LEU A 153 -1.87 -12.86 11.55
C LEU A 153 -1.44 -13.94 12.56
N MET A 154 -0.78 -13.57 13.66
CA MET A 154 -0.39 -14.52 14.71
C MET A 154 -1.61 -15.15 15.38
N LEU A 155 -2.63 -14.35 15.72
CA LEU A 155 -3.88 -14.84 16.29
C LEU A 155 -4.62 -15.77 15.32
N TYR A 156 -4.64 -15.42 14.03
CA TYR A 156 -5.24 -16.27 13.00
C TYR A 156 -4.51 -17.61 12.90
N VAL A 157 -3.18 -17.63 12.81
CA VAL A 157 -2.39 -18.87 12.73
C VAL A 157 -2.63 -19.74 13.96
N ALA A 158 -2.60 -19.15 15.15
CA ALA A 158 -2.87 -19.88 16.41
C ALA A 158 -4.29 -20.47 16.45
N SER A 159 -5.27 -19.85 15.81
CA SER A 159 -6.64 -20.37 15.71
C SER A 159 -6.82 -21.53 14.71
N LYS A 160 -5.79 -21.81 13.89
CA LYS A 160 -5.79 -22.88 12.88
C LYS A 160 -5.00 -24.11 13.31
N GLU A 161 -4.34 -24.04 14.47
CA GLU A 161 -3.79 -25.18 15.20
C GLU A 161 -4.87 -25.84 16.05
#